data_AF-A0A7V0QA23-F1
#
_entry.id   AF-A0A7V0QA23-F1
#
_cell.length_a   1.000
_cell.length_b   1.000
_cell.length_c   1.000
_cell.angle_alpha   90.00
_cell.angle_beta   90.00
_cell.angle_gamma   90.00
#
_symmetry.space_group_name_H-M   'P 1'
#
loop_
_entity.id
_entity.type
_entity.pdbx_description
1 polymer ?
#
loop_
_entity_poly.entity_id
_entity_poly.type
_entity_poly.pdbx_seq_one_letter_code
_entity_poly.pdbx_strand_id
1 'polypeptide(L)'
;MLKFTVLCDDRESRSSYKKDFKKLGIKYEQKRLPIGDYIYGDICIERKDFEDFASSIMSGHLENQLKRMTKEFKHCFLMISNIKKKLHTKMHPHSILGAIGKYALRYKITVLMFNTDKDLYYCISRIFDEYDKEMKGGESK
;
A
#
# COMPACT_ATOMS: atom_id res chain seq x y z
N MET A 1 9.21 -8.40 -19.29
CA MET A 1 9.50 -6.98 -19.05
C MET A 1 8.19 -6.31 -18.64
N LEU A 2 8.09 -5.75 -17.43
CA LEU A 2 6.89 -5.09 -16.90
C LEU A 2 6.40 -4.02 -17.91
N LYS A 3 5.15 -4.11 -18.36
CA LYS A 3 4.59 -3.23 -19.40
C LYS A 3 4.06 -1.90 -18.86
N PHE A 4 3.93 -1.75 -17.53
CA PHE A 4 3.48 -0.50 -16.92
C PHE A 4 4.56 0.12 -16.03
N THR A 5 4.50 1.45 -15.89
CA THR A 5 5.35 2.23 -14.99
C THR A 5 4.55 2.48 -13.71
N VAL A 6 5.11 2.14 -12.55
CA VAL A 6 4.45 2.43 -11.27
C VAL A 6 4.40 3.94 -11.05
N LEU A 7 3.22 4.49 -10.80
CA LEU A 7 3.09 5.87 -10.40
C LEU A 7 3.32 5.96 -8.89
N CYS A 8 4.25 6.81 -8.47
CA CYS A 8 4.55 7.07 -7.07
C CYS A 8 4.14 8.48 -6.70
N ASP A 9 3.45 8.64 -5.57
CA ASP A 9 3.17 9.97 -5.02
C ASP A 9 4.48 10.70 -4.70
N ASP A 10 4.59 11.95 -5.10
CA ASP A 10 5.78 12.77 -4.92
C ASP A 10 5.93 13.34 -3.49
N ARG A 11 4.91 13.18 -2.63
CA ARG A 11 5.04 13.41 -1.17
C ARG A 11 5.77 12.27 -0.48
N GLU A 12 5.78 11.08 -1.06
CA GLU A 12 6.55 9.99 -0.48
C GLU A 12 8.04 10.27 -0.58
N SER A 13 8.72 10.11 0.55
CA SER A 13 10.11 10.52 0.64
C SER A 13 10.95 9.71 -0.36
N ARG A 14 11.71 10.42 -1.21
CA ARG A 14 12.51 9.82 -2.28
C ARG A 14 13.52 8.78 -1.79
N SER A 15 13.88 8.80 -0.51
CA SER A 15 14.79 7.85 0.11
C SER A 15 14.13 6.51 0.47
N SER A 16 12.80 6.43 0.56
CA SER A 16 12.12 5.24 1.12
C SER A 16 12.05 4.08 0.13
N TYR A 17 11.67 4.32 -1.14
CA TYR A 17 11.39 3.22 -2.08
C TYR A 17 12.39 3.13 -3.25
N LYS A 18 13.08 4.21 -3.63
CA LYS A 18 13.92 4.25 -4.85
C LYS A 18 15.01 3.18 -4.89
N LYS A 19 15.67 2.96 -3.75
CA LYS A 19 16.75 1.96 -3.63
C LYS A 19 16.21 0.56 -3.84
N ASP A 20 15.07 0.23 -3.24
CA ASP A 20 14.47 -1.09 -3.34
C ASP A 20 13.82 -1.30 -4.71
N PHE A 21 13.11 -0.31 -5.26
CA PHE A 21 12.56 -0.37 -6.62
C PHE A 21 13.66 -0.58 -7.66
N LYS A 22 14.80 0.13 -7.53
CA LYS A 22 15.96 -0.08 -8.41
C LYS A 22 16.51 -1.50 -8.30
N LYS A 23 16.66 -2.05 -7.09
CA LYS A 23 17.13 -3.43 -6.87
C LYS A 23 16.16 -4.48 -7.41
N LEU A 24 14.86 -4.19 -7.33
CA LEU A 24 13.78 -5.07 -7.78
C LEU A 24 13.47 -4.91 -9.28
N GLY A 25 14.13 -3.98 -9.99
CA GLY A 25 13.89 -3.73 -11.41
C GLY A 25 12.55 -3.05 -11.70
N ILE A 26 11.92 -2.42 -10.70
CA ILE A 26 10.65 -1.72 -10.84
C ILE A 26 10.89 -0.37 -11.49
N LYS A 27 10.25 -0.13 -12.63
CA LYS A 27 10.19 1.20 -13.26
C LYS A 27 9.10 2.03 -12.60
N TYR A 28 9.43 3.28 -12.30
CA TYR A 28 8.48 4.19 -11.67
C TYR A 28 8.57 5.62 -12.22
N GLU A 29 7.50 6.36 -12.04
CA GLU A 29 7.38 7.79 -12.34
C GLU A 29 6.83 8.50 -11.11
N GLN A 30 7.35 9.69 -10.78
CA GLN A 30 6.86 10.49 -9.66
C GLN A 30 5.82 11.49 -10.14
N LYS A 31 4.66 11.51 -9.51
CA LYS A 31 3.59 12.48 -9.78
C LYS A 31 2.87 12.83 -8.47
N ARG A 32 2.19 13.97 -8.44
CA ARG A 32 1.22 14.25 -7.39
C ARG A 32 0.01 13.35 -7.61
N LEU A 33 -0.25 12.40 -6.71
CA LEU A 33 -1.42 11.55 -6.79
C LEU A 33 -2.57 12.16 -5.97
N PRO A 34 -3.82 12.11 -6.47
CA PRO A 34 -4.97 12.56 -5.69
C PRO A 34 -5.26 11.63 -4.50
N ILE A 35 -4.76 10.38 -4.57
CA ILE A 35 -4.89 9.35 -3.56
C ILE A 35 -3.87 8.22 -3.73
N GLY A 36 -3.52 7.57 -2.60
CA GLY A 36 -2.58 6.46 -2.55
C GLY A 36 -1.13 6.90 -2.72
N ASP A 37 -0.21 5.98 -2.41
CA ASP A 37 1.23 6.20 -2.53
C ASP A 37 1.81 5.54 -3.77
N TYR A 38 1.26 4.38 -4.16
CA TYR A 38 1.68 3.64 -5.35
C TYR A 38 0.48 3.17 -6.17
N ILE A 39 0.48 3.47 -7.47
CA ILE A 39 -0.56 3.04 -8.41
C ILE A 39 0.07 2.24 -9.56
N TYR A 40 -0.57 1.13 -9.92
CA TYR A 40 -0.17 0.26 -11.04
C TYR A 40 -1.38 -0.43 -11.66
N GLY A 41 -1.78 -0.03 -12.87
CA GLY A 41 -3.04 -0.50 -13.45
C GLY A 41 -4.23 -0.16 -12.54
N ASP A 42 -5.04 -1.16 -12.21
CA ASP A 42 -6.18 -1.02 -11.29
C ASP A 42 -5.81 -1.24 -9.80
N ILE A 43 -4.52 -1.27 -9.49
CA ILE A 43 -4.01 -1.41 -8.12
C ILE A 43 -3.69 -0.04 -7.54
N CYS A 44 -4.15 0.20 -6.31
CA CYS A 44 -3.75 1.32 -5.47
C CYS A 44 -3.26 0.82 -4.12
N ILE A 45 -2.10 1.30 -3.70
CA ILE A 45 -1.45 0.95 -2.44
C ILE A 45 -1.27 2.20 -1.59
N GLU A 46 -1.72 2.10 -0.34
CA GLU A 46 -1.41 3.04 0.73
C GLU A 46 -0.36 2.40 1.64
N ARG A 47 0.78 3.07 1.84
CA ARG A 47 1.85 2.65 2.74
C ARG A 47 1.77 3.47 4.03
N LYS A 48 1.90 2.80 5.18
CA LYS A 48 2.09 3.49 6.47
C LYS A 48 3.17 2.84 7.32
N ASP A 49 3.94 3.64 8.04
CA ASP A 49 4.63 3.13 9.22
C ASP A 49 3.58 2.79 10.29
N PHE A 50 3.84 1.78 11.12
CA PHE A 50 2.89 1.36 12.14
C PHE A 50 2.49 2.50 13.10
N GLU A 51 3.40 3.41 13.43
CA GLU A 51 3.07 4.55 14.30
C GLU A 51 2.09 5.52 13.62
N ASP A 52 2.30 5.80 12.33
CA ASP A 52 1.39 6.61 11.51
C ASP A 52 0.05 5.93 11.30
N PHE A 53 0.05 4.59 11.18
CA PHE A 53 -1.19 3.82 11.11
C PHE A 53 -2.01 4.01 12.38
N ALA A 54 -1.40 3.83 13.56
CA ALA A 54 -2.10 4.02 14.84
C ALA A 54 -2.63 5.45 15.01
N SER A 55 -1.83 6.47 14.66
CA SER A 55 -2.27 7.87 14.74
C SER A 55 -3.40 8.19 13.77
N SER A 56 -3.36 7.62 12.56
CA SER A 56 -4.39 7.82 11.53
C SER A 56 -5.74 7.16 11.83
N ILE A 57 -5.74 6.09 12.63
CA ILE A 57 -6.97 5.50 13.17
C ILE A 57 -7.62 6.47 14.17
N MET A 58 -6.84 7.09 15.06
CA MET A 58 -7.37 8.03 16.05
C MET A 58 -8.00 9.27 15.41
N SER A 59 -7.39 9.78 14.35
CA SER A 59 -7.89 10.98 13.65
C SER A 59 -9.05 10.68 12.69
N GLY A 60 -9.30 9.42 12.35
CA GLY A 60 -10.32 9.02 11.36
C GLY A 60 -9.96 9.34 9.90
N HIS A 61 -8.84 10.00 9.63
CA HIS A 61 -8.43 10.40 8.28
C HIS A 61 -8.23 9.20 7.35
N LEU A 62 -7.64 8.11 7.89
CA LEU A 62 -7.37 6.91 7.12
C LEU A 62 -8.64 6.31 6.52
N GLU A 63 -9.75 6.30 7.26
CA GLU A 63 -10.99 5.74 6.77
C GLU A 63 -11.51 6.46 5.52
N ASN A 64 -11.39 7.79 5.48
CA ASN A 64 -11.82 8.57 4.33
C ASN A 64 -10.93 8.32 3.10
N GLN A 65 -9.63 8.14 3.30
CA GLN A 65 -8.69 7.76 2.25
C GLN A 65 -9.02 6.36 1.70
N LEU A 66 -9.16 5.36 2.56
CA LEU A 66 -9.49 3.99 2.12
C LEU A 66 -10.82 3.92 1.35
N LYS A 67 -11.85 4.66 1.79
CA LYS A 67 -13.15 4.75 1.08
C LYS A 67 -13.05 5.39 -0.30
N ARG A 68 -12.12 6.33 -0.49
CA ARG A 68 -11.90 6.96 -1.80
C ARG A 68 -11.12 6.01 -2.72
N MET A 69 -10.11 5.32 -2.19
CA MET A 69 -9.35 4.32 -2.96
C MET A 69 -10.29 3.27 -3.56
N THR A 70 -11.23 2.72 -2.77
CA THR A 70 -12.13 1.65 -3.21
C THR A 70 -13.20 2.09 -4.21
N LYS A 71 -13.39 3.40 -4.39
CA LYS A 71 -14.24 3.94 -5.45
C LYS A 71 -13.51 4.08 -6.78
N GLU A 72 -12.20 4.27 -6.74
CA GLU A 72 -11.37 4.58 -7.90
C GLU A 72 -10.59 3.36 -8.42
N PHE A 73 -10.32 2.37 -7.56
CA PHE A 73 -9.45 1.23 -7.87
C PHE A 73 -10.09 -0.12 -7.52
N LYS A 74 -9.83 -1.12 -8.36
CA LYS A 74 -10.34 -2.48 -8.18
C LYS A 74 -9.61 -3.25 -7.08
N HIS A 75 -8.30 -3.03 -6.96
CA HIS A 75 -7.44 -3.73 -6.01
C HIS A 75 -6.78 -2.73 -5.07
N CYS A 76 -7.28 -2.64 -3.83
CA CYS A 76 -6.80 -1.67 -2.85
C CYS A 76 -6.05 -2.35 -1.71
N PHE A 77 -4.83 -1.90 -1.45
CA PHE A 77 -3.98 -2.43 -0.38
C PHE A 77 -3.64 -1.35 0.64
N LEU A 78 -3.73 -1.70 1.92
CA LEU A 78 -3.10 -0.96 3.02
C LEU A 78 -1.90 -1.77 3.50
N MET A 79 -0.68 -1.27 3.26
CA MET A 79 0.56 -1.95 3.61
C MET A 79 1.25 -1.23 4.76
N ILE A 80 1.33 -1.90 5.90
CA ILE A 80 1.85 -1.35 7.14
C ILE A 80 3.24 -1.92 7.39
N SER A 81 4.26 -1.08 7.54
CA SER A 81 5.62 -1.51 7.84
C SER A 81 6.02 -1.26 9.29
N ASN A 82 7.19 -1.80 9.66
CA ASN A 82 7.85 -1.54 10.94
C ASN A 82 7.05 -1.95 12.18
N ILE A 83 6.22 -2.99 12.07
CA ILE A 83 5.29 -3.44 13.13
C ILE A 83 5.95 -3.92 14.43
N LYS A 84 7.26 -4.21 14.39
CA LYS A 84 8.06 -4.65 15.55
C LYS A 84 8.83 -3.53 16.24
N LYS A 85 8.82 -2.29 15.71
CA LYS A 85 9.45 -1.17 16.41
C LYS A 85 8.77 -1.01 17.78
N LYS A 86 9.54 -0.67 18.82
CA LYS A 86 8.98 -0.35 20.14
C LYS A 86 8.01 0.81 19.96
N LEU A 87 6.73 0.54 20.19
CA LEU A 87 5.67 1.48 19.92
C LEU A 87 5.54 2.47 21.07
N HIS A 88 5.50 3.75 20.73
CA HIS A 88 5.07 4.81 21.64
C HIS A 88 3.58 5.16 21.46
N THR A 89 2.79 4.27 20.86
CA THR A 89 1.36 4.51 20.65
C THR A 89 0.58 4.43 21.96
N LYS A 90 -0.30 5.41 22.18
CA LYS A 90 -1.27 5.39 23.29
C LYS A 90 -2.49 4.51 22.99
N MET A 91 -2.58 3.95 21.77
CA MET A 91 -3.72 3.16 21.35
C MET A 91 -3.67 1.74 21.93
N HIS A 92 -4.80 1.28 22.45
CA HIS A 92 -4.95 -0.10 22.89
C HIS A 92 -4.83 -1.06 21.69
N PRO A 93 -4.08 -2.19 21.80
CA PRO A 93 -3.89 -3.13 20.68
C PRO A 93 -5.19 -3.62 20.03
N HIS A 94 -6.24 -3.83 20.82
CA HIS A 94 -7.56 -4.25 20.29
C HIS A 94 -8.21 -3.20 19.39
N SER A 95 -7.95 -1.90 19.59
CA SER A 95 -8.47 -0.85 18.70
C SER A 95 -7.86 -0.95 17.30
N ILE A 96 -6.57 -1.30 17.24
CA ILE A 96 -5.85 -1.56 15.98
C ILE A 96 -6.46 -2.77 15.28
N LEU A 97 -6.65 -3.88 16.01
CA LEU A 97 -7.28 -5.09 15.46
C LEU A 97 -8.71 -4.84 14.96
N GLY A 98 -9.50 -4.05 15.69
CA GLY A 98 -10.84 -3.65 15.28
C GLY A 98 -10.84 -2.83 13.99
N ALA A 99 -9.89 -1.91 13.83
CA ALA A 99 -9.72 -1.15 12.59
C ALA A 99 -9.33 -2.06 11.42
N ILE A 100 -8.36 -2.96 11.61
CA ILE A 100 -7.94 -3.94 10.58
C ILE A 100 -9.14 -4.78 10.12
N GLY A 101 -9.89 -5.38 11.06
CA GLY A 101 -11.06 -6.19 10.74
C GLY A 101 -12.15 -5.38 10.01
N LYS A 102 -12.40 -4.14 10.45
CA LYS A 102 -13.31 -3.21 9.77
C LYS A 102 -12.88 -2.95 8.33
N TYR A 103 -11.60 -2.66 8.10
CA TYR A 103 -11.09 -2.31 6.77
C TYR A 103 -11.10 -3.49 5.81
N ALA A 104 -10.70 -4.67 6.29
CA ALA A 104 -10.74 -5.90 5.52
C ALA A 104 -12.16 -6.30 5.11
N LEU A 105 -13.10 -6.29 6.06
CA LEU A 105 -14.46 -6.77 5.81
C LEU A 105 -15.35 -5.72 5.10
N ARG A 106 -15.40 -4.50 5.63
CA ARG A 106 -16.39 -3.50 5.17
C ARG A 106 -15.92 -2.71 3.95
N TYR A 107 -14.62 -2.41 3.87
CA TYR A 107 -14.07 -1.63 2.76
C TYR A 107 -13.41 -2.50 1.70
N LYS A 108 -13.33 -3.83 1.91
CA LYS A 108 -12.64 -4.76 1.00
C LYS A 108 -11.20 -4.33 0.71
N ILE A 109 -10.54 -3.73 1.71
CA ILE A 109 -9.13 -3.36 1.65
C ILE A 109 -8.31 -4.56 2.09
N THR A 110 -7.35 -4.97 1.28
CA THR A 110 -6.37 -5.98 1.71
C THR A 110 -5.34 -5.32 2.62
N VAL A 111 -5.33 -5.70 3.90
CA VAL A 111 -4.37 -5.18 4.89
C VAL A 111 -3.20 -6.14 5.04
N LEU A 112 -1.98 -5.68 4.78
CA LEU A 112 -0.75 -6.48 4.90
C LEU A 112 0.23 -5.79 5.85
N MET A 113 0.87 -6.57 6.73
CA MET A 113 1.73 -6.06 7.79
C MET A 113 3.15 -6.65 7.67
N PHE A 114 4.17 -5.80 7.78
CA PHE A 114 5.55 -6.15 7.52
C PHE A 114 6.48 -5.69 8.65
N ASN A 115 7.51 -6.48 8.94
CA ASN A 115 8.52 -6.10 9.92
C ASN A 115 9.39 -4.94 9.43
N THR A 116 9.61 -4.84 8.12
CA THR A 116 10.49 -3.84 7.50
C THR A 116 9.90 -3.30 6.20
N ASP A 117 10.30 -2.09 5.80
CA ASP A 117 9.94 -1.53 4.49
C ASP A 117 10.49 -2.37 3.33
N LYS A 118 11.64 -3.03 3.50
CA LYS A 118 12.22 -3.92 2.48
C LYS A 118 11.28 -5.08 2.14
N ASP A 119 10.71 -5.72 3.15
CA ASP A 119 9.77 -6.84 2.96
C ASP A 119 8.47 -6.35 2.30
N LEU A 120 8.01 -5.15 2.68
CA LEU A 120 6.87 -4.48 2.06
C LEU A 120 7.11 -4.24 0.58
N TYR A 121 8.24 -3.63 0.17
CA TYR A 121 8.54 -3.38 -1.23
C TYR A 121 8.77 -4.64 -2.05
N TYR A 122 9.32 -5.70 -1.43
CA TYR A 122 9.37 -7.00 -2.06
C TYR A 122 7.96 -7.53 -2.35
N CYS A 123 7.04 -7.43 -1.40
CA CYS A 123 5.65 -7.83 -1.61
C CYS A 123 4.96 -7.00 -2.71
N ILE A 124 5.18 -5.67 -2.74
CA ILE A 124 4.71 -4.79 -3.83
C ILE A 124 5.18 -5.33 -5.20
N SER A 125 6.45 -5.72 -5.33
CA SER A 125 6.95 -6.28 -6.59
C SER A 125 6.20 -7.55 -7.02
N ARG A 126 5.89 -8.44 -6.07
CA ARG A 126 5.17 -9.69 -6.34
C ARG A 126 3.72 -9.44 -6.72
N ILE A 127 3.06 -8.47 -6.09
CA ILE A 127 1.69 -8.06 -6.45
C ILE A 127 1.65 -7.55 -7.89
N PHE A 128 2.59 -6.68 -8.27
CA PHE A 128 2.65 -6.14 -9.64
C PHE A 128 2.97 -7.22 -10.67
N ASP A 129 3.91 -8.12 -10.36
CA ASP A 129 4.23 -9.26 -11.23
C ASP A 129 3.02 -10.19 -11.44
N GLU A 130 2.24 -10.45 -10.39
CA GLU A 130 1.06 -11.31 -10.47
C GLU A 130 -0.05 -10.65 -11.29
N TYR A 131 -0.34 -9.37 -11.03
CA TYR A 131 -1.29 -8.60 -11.84
C TYR A 131 -0.93 -8.59 -13.33
N ASP A 132 0.36 -8.43 -13.64
CA ASP A 132 0.86 -8.48 -15.02
C ASP A 132 0.62 -9.84 -15.70
N LYS A 133 0.63 -10.94 -14.95
CA LYS A 133 0.32 -12.28 -15.48
C LYS A 133 -1.17 -12.44 -15.72
N GLU A 134 -2.00 -12.00 -14.77
CA GLU A 134 -3.46 -12.04 -14.91
C GLU A 134 -3.93 -11.26 -16.15
N MET A 135 -3.40 -10.05 -16.37
CA MET A 135 -3.76 -9.23 -17.53
C MET A 135 -3.31 -9.86 -18.86
N LYS A 136 -2.13 -10.48 -18.92
CA LYS A 136 -1.66 -11.19 -20.13
C LYS A 136 -2.41 -12.50 -20.39
N GLY A 137 -2.84 -13.19 -19.33
CA GLY A 137 -3.62 -14.42 -19.42
C GLY A 137 -5.07 -14.18 -19.88
N GLY A 138 -5.60 -12.97 -19.64
CA GLY A 138 -6.93 -12.56 -20.09
C GLY A 138 -7.02 -12.20 -21.57
N GLU A 139 -5.91 -11.82 -22.23
CA GLU A 139 -5.87 -11.48 -23.66
C GLU A 139 -5.91 -12.70 -24.61
N SER A 140 -5.90 -13.93 -24.06
CA SER A 140 -5.91 -15.19 -24.82
C SER A 140 -7.27 -15.91 -24.83
N LYS A 141 -8.37 -15.24 -24.44
CA LYS A 141 -9.73 -15.81 -24.44
C LYS A 141 -10.72 -14.94 -25.21
#